data_AF-A0A963Q1E7-F1
#
_entry.id   AF-A0A963Q1E7-F1
#
_cell.length_a   1.000
_cell.length_b   1.000
_cell.length_c   1.000
_cell.angle_alpha   90.00
_cell.angle_beta   90.00
_cell.angle_gamma   90.00
#
_symmetry.space_group_name_H-M   'P 1'
#
loop_
_entity.id
_entity.type
_entity.pdbx_description
1 polymer ?
#
loop_
_entity_poly.entity_id
_entity_poly.type
_entity_poly.pdbx_seq_one_letter_code
_entity_poly.pdbx_strand_id
1 'polypeptide(L)'
;MDDMVLKAMAKWPNVPHCYGWLGLDARGNWWLRDAAAQAAGAFAGGAAGAKGSRLDHAGLIDFIGRNYGHDDASQWFFQNGPQRVYVELE
;
A
#
# COMPACT_ATOMS: atom_id res chain seq x y z
N MET A 1 7.55 6.29 10.71
CA MET A 1 8.37 6.10 9.50
C MET A 1 9.80 5.86 9.91
N ASP A 2 10.46 4.89 9.29
CA ASP A 2 11.80 4.45 9.66
C ASP A 2 12.89 5.39 9.13
N ASP A 3 14.01 5.49 9.85
CA ASP A 3 15.16 6.32 9.46
C ASP A 3 15.72 5.98 8.07
N MET A 4 15.72 4.70 7.71
CA MET A 4 16.17 4.26 6.38
C MET A 4 15.27 4.80 5.27
N VAL A 5 13.95 4.87 5.53
CA VAL A 5 12.97 5.40 4.59
C VAL A 5 13.16 6.91 4.43
N LEU A 6 13.33 7.65 5.53
CA LEU A 6 13.60 9.08 5.51
C LEU A 6 14.88 9.43 4.73
N LYS A 7 15.95 8.67 4.94
CA LYS A 7 17.22 8.81 4.19
C LYS A 7 17.01 8.57 2.69
N ALA A 8 16.21 7.58 2.32
CA ALA A 8 15.92 7.27 0.92
C ALA A 8 15.13 8.41 0.24
N MET A 9 14.12 8.97 0.93
CA MET A 9 13.35 10.12 0.44
C MET A 9 14.24 11.35 0.21
N ALA A 10 15.16 11.64 1.13
CA ALA A 10 16.10 12.75 0.97
C ALA A 10 17.03 12.57 -0.24
N LYS A 11 17.45 11.32 -0.50
CA LYS A 11 18.29 10.98 -1.66
C LYS A 11 17.52 11.07 -2.99
N TRP A 12 16.25 10.69 -2.99
CA TRP A 12 15.41 10.62 -4.19
C TRP A 12 14.03 11.24 -3.92
N PRO A 13 13.90 12.57 -3.96
CA PRO A 13 12.67 13.24 -3.55
C PRO A 13 11.53 13.14 -4.59
N ASN A 14 11.85 12.88 -5.85
CA ASN A 14 10.91 12.97 -6.97
C ASN A 14 10.63 11.59 -7.59
N VAL A 15 10.28 10.60 -6.78
CA VAL A 15 9.91 9.26 -7.26
C VAL A 15 8.40 9.23 -7.55
N PRO A 16 7.98 8.81 -8.75
CA PRO A 16 6.56 8.70 -9.08
C PRO A 16 5.80 7.81 -8.10
N HIS A 17 4.60 8.26 -7.75
CA HIS A 17 3.72 7.51 -6.88
C HIS A 17 3.23 6.22 -7.56
N CYS A 18 3.03 5.20 -6.75
CA CYS A 18 2.52 3.90 -7.17
C CYS A 18 1.09 3.71 -6.67
N TYR A 19 0.25 3.05 -7.46
CA TYR A 19 -1.18 2.90 -7.21
C TYR A 19 -1.65 1.46 -7.49
N GLY A 20 -2.81 1.10 -6.96
CA GLY A 20 -3.56 -0.10 -7.34
C GLY A 20 -3.09 -1.42 -6.75
N TRP A 21 -1.85 -1.51 -6.25
CA TRP A 21 -1.24 -2.79 -5.85
C TRP A 21 -1.38 -3.16 -4.37
N LEU A 22 -1.71 -2.22 -3.49
CA LEU A 22 -1.81 -2.45 -2.04
C LEU A 22 -3.21 -2.09 -1.55
N GLY A 23 -3.86 -3.03 -0.87
CA GLY A 23 -5.15 -2.83 -0.21
C GLY A 23 -5.07 -3.07 1.29
N LEU A 24 -5.90 -2.37 2.06
CA LEU A 24 -6.10 -2.59 3.50
C LEU A 24 -7.59 -2.80 3.76
N ASP A 25 -7.95 -4.01 4.19
CA ASP A 25 -9.35 -4.32 4.49
C ASP A 25 -9.81 -3.78 5.85
N ALA A 26 -11.12 -3.73 6.07
CA ALA A 26 -11.72 -3.24 7.31
C ALA A 26 -11.35 -4.06 8.57
N ARG A 27 -10.72 -5.22 8.40
CA ARG A 27 -10.20 -6.07 9.50
C ARG A 27 -8.72 -5.83 9.77
N GLY A 28 -8.08 -4.91 9.04
CA GLY A 28 -6.67 -4.58 9.17
C GLY A 28 -5.73 -5.53 8.43
N ASN A 29 -6.23 -6.38 7.52
CA ASN A 29 -5.35 -7.23 6.71
C ASN A 29 -4.86 -6.47 5.48
N TRP A 30 -3.57 -6.63 5.18
CA TRP A 30 -2.96 -6.15 3.96
C TRP A 30 -3.18 -7.13 2.81
N TRP A 31 -3.42 -6.61 1.62
CA TRP A 31 -3.64 -7.38 0.40
C TRP A 31 -2.78 -6.87 -0.75
N LEU A 32 -2.20 -7.79 -1.53
CA LEU A 32 -1.52 -7.50 -2.78
C LEU A 32 -2.50 -7.70 -3.94
N ARG A 33 -2.55 -6.69 -4.82
CA ARG A 33 -3.46 -6.66 -5.96
C ARG A 33 -2.69 -6.68 -7.27
N ASP A 34 -2.58 -7.87 -7.84
CA ASP A 34 -2.01 -8.06 -9.18
C ASP A 34 -2.96 -7.59 -10.29
N ALA A 35 -2.54 -7.78 -11.54
CA ALA A 35 -3.34 -7.38 -12.71
C ALA A 35 -4.69 -8.10 -12.78
N ALA A 36 -4.78 -9.36 -12.34
CA ALA A 36 -6.03 -10.11 -12.36
C ALA A 36 -7.00 -9.59 -11.30
N ALA A 37 -6.51 -9.30 -10.09
CA ALA A 37 -7.31 -8.69 -9.03
C ALA A 37 -7.84 -7.31 -9.44
N GLN A 38 -6.99 -6.47 -10.06
CA GLN A 38 -7.39 -5.16 -10.55
C GLN A 38 -8.42 -5.27 -11.69
N ALA A 39 -8.26 -6.23 -12.61
CA ALA A 39 -9.23 -6.50 -13.66
C ALA A 39 -10.57 -7.04 -13.13
N ALA A 40 -10.55 -7.76 -12.00
CA ALA A 40 -11.76 -8.32 -11.37
C ALA A 40 -12.66 -7.24 -10.73
N GLY A 41 -12.11 -6.07 -10.39
CA GLY A 41 -12.89 -4.94 -9.89
C GLY A 41 -12.18 -4.15 -8.78
N ALA A 42 -12.86 -3.14 -8.24
CA ALA A 42 -12.35 -2.33 -7.12
C ALA A 42 -12.15 -3.16 -5.85
N PHE A 43 -11.16 -2.82 -5.02
CA PHE A 43 -10.84 -3.55 -3.80
C PHE A 43 -12.05 -3.73 -2.84
N ALA A 44 -12.82 -2.66 -2.64
CA ALA A 44 -14.04 -2.65 -1.82
C ALA A 44 -15.31 -3.05 -2.59
N GLY A 45 -15.19 -3.49 -3.85
CA GLY A 45 -16.32 -3.71 -4.76
C GLY A 45 -17.08 -5.02 -4.56
N GLY A 46 -16.64 -5.89 -3.64
CA GLY A 46 -17.29 -7.18 -3.35
C GLY A 46 -17.19 -8.24 -4.45
N ALA A 47 -16.59 -7.92 -5.61
CA ALA A 47 -16.38 -8.88 -6.69
C ALA A 47 -15.38 -9.96 -6.28
N ALA A 48 -15.69 -11.21 -6.61
CA ALA A 48 -14.80 -12.33 -6.31
C ALA A 48 -13.43 -12.13 -6.97
N GLY A 49 -12.35 -12.25 -6.19
CA GLY A 49 -10.98 -12.05 -6.66
C GLY A 49 -10.48 -10.60 -6.67
N ALA A 50 -11.33 -9.59 -6.52
CA ALA A 50 -10.93 -8.17 -6.57
C ALA A 50 -9.97 -7.74 -5.44
N LYS A 51 -9.99 -8.47 -4.32
CA LYS A 51 -9.05 -8.28 -3.21
C LYS A 51 -7.63 -8.76 -3.51
N GLY A 52 -7.46 -9.68 -4.46
CA GLY A 52 -6.16 -10.30 -4.75
C GLY A 52 -5.73 -11.30 -3.67
N SER A 53 -4.46 -11.25 -3.26
CA SER A 53 -3.89 -12.18 -2.28
C SER A 53 -3.62 -11.49 -0.94
N ARG A 54 -3.99 -12.13 0.16
CA ARG A 54 -3.69 -11.62 1.49
C ARG A 54 -2.19 -11.73 1.75
N LEU A 55 -1.62 -10.69 2.33
CA LEU A 55 -0.22 -10.69 2.75
C LEU A 55 -0.11 -11.38 4.12
N ASP A 56 0.65 -12.47 4.20
CA ASP A 56 0.87 -13.22 5.45
C ASP A 56 2.31 -13.05 6.01
N HIS A 57 3.20 -12.38 5.28
CA HIS A 57 4.60 -12.22 5.68
C HIS A 57 4.76 -11.16 6.78
N ALA A 58 4.79 -11.58 8.05
CA ALA A 58 4.81 -10.71 9.24
C ALA A 58 5.84 -9.56 9.16
N GLY A 59 7.10 -9.84 8.81
CA GLY A 59 8.12 -8.78 8.74
C GLY A 59 7.84 -7.69 7.69
N LEU A 60 7.11 -8.03 6.62
CA LEU A 60 6.71 -7.07 5.60
C LEU A 60 5.48 -6.28 6.06
N ILE A 61 4.53 -6.94 6.72
CA ILE A 61 3.37 -6.28 7.35
C ILE A 61 3.84 -5.24 8.37
N ASP A 62 4.77 -5.60 9.25
CA ASP A 62 5.35 -4.69 10.25
C ASP A 62 6.10 -3.52 9.59
N PHE A 63 6.79 -3.78 8.48
CA PHE A 63 7.45 -2.73 7.72
C PHE A 63 6.44 -1.77 7.07
N ILE A 64 5.38 -2.28 6.46
CA ILE A 64 4.30 -1.47 5.91
C ILE A 64 3.67 -0.63 7.02
N GLY A 65 3.27 -1.24 8.15
CA GLY A 65 2.61 -0.56 9.26
C GLY A 65 3.41 0.60 9.86
N ARG A 66 4.73 0.44 10.05
CA ARG A 66 5.60 1.51 10.58
C ARG A 66 5.80 2.69 9.61
N ASN A 67 5.54 2.45 8.32
CA ASN A 67 5.74 3.41 7.23
C ASN A 67 4.41 3.76 6.53
N TYR A 68 3.29 3.42 7.14
CA TYR A 68 1.95 3.78 6.70
C TYR A 68 1.56 5.14 7.28
N GLY A 69 0.94 5.97 6.46
CA GLY A 69 0.51 7.32 6.84
C GLY A 69 -0.49 7.88 5.85
N HIS A 70 -0.80 9.17 5.98
CA HIS A 70 -1.64 9.88 5.03
C HIS A 70 -0.96 11.16 4.56
N ASP A 71 -1.33 11.65 3.38
CA ASP A 71 -0.88 12.94 2.88
C ASP A 71 -1.82 14.07 3.32
N ASP A 72 -1.54 15.29 2.86
CA ASP A 72 -2.31 16.50 3.19
C ASP A 72 -3.75 16.44 2.64
N ALA A 73 -4.01 15.58 1.65
CA ALA A 73 -5.33 15.32 1.11
C ALA A 73 -6.07 14.17 1.83
N SER A 74 -5.53 13.68 2.96
CA SER A 74 -6.04 12.52 3.71
C SER A 74 -6.09 11.23 2.89
N GLN A 75 -5.25 11.11 1.86
CA GLN A 75 -5.07 9.87 1.11
C GLN A 75 -4.01 9.02 1.80
N TRP A 76 -4.33 7.74 2.02
CA TRP A 76 -3.46 6.85 2.77
C TRP A 76 -2.42 6.17 1.88
N PHE A 77 -1.20 6.06 2.40
CA PHE A 77 -0.08 5.51 1.66
C PHE A 77 0.88 4.71 2.55
N PHE A 78 1.59 3.76 1.93
CA PHE A 78 2.80 3.15 2.45
C PHE A 78 4.03 3.81 1.80
N GLN A 79 4.99 4.26 2.62
CA GLN A 79 6.25 4.81 2.14
C GLN A 79 7.30 3.70 1.98
N ASN A 80 7.46 3.21 0.75
CA ASN A 80 8.42 2.17 0.39
C ASN A 80 9.75 2.80 -0.05
N GLY A 81 10.62 3.10 0.91
CA GLY A 81 11.84 3.86 0.64
C GLY A 81 11.49 5.25 0.08
N PRO A 82 11.98 5.66 -1.10
CA PRO A 82 11.62 6.96 -1.68
C PRO A 82 10.25 6.95 -2.37
N GLN A 83 9.68 5.78 -2.66
CA GLN A 83 8.43 5.68 -3.41
C GLN A 83 7.22 5.70 -2.47
N ARG A 84 6.26 6.57 -2.77
CA ARG A 84 4.94 6.54 -2.14
C ARG A 84 4.01 5.57 -2.86
N VAL A 85 3.33 4.74 -2.10
CA VAL A 85 2.39 3.72 -2.57
C VAL A 85 1.03 4.03 -1.97
N TYR A 86 0.05 4.43 -2.78
CA TYR A 86 -1.30 4.67 -2.28
C TYR A 86 -2.05 3.36 -2.03
N VAL A 87 -2.81 3.36 -0.94
CA VAL A 87 -3.54 2.18 -0.45
C VAL A 87 -5.01 2.29 -0.82
N GLU A 88 -5.56 1.22 -1.39
CA GLU A 88 -7.02 1.08 -1.53
C GLU A 88 -7.64 0.59 -0.21
N LEU A 89 -8.67 1.29 0.27
CA LEU A 89 -9.35 0.97 1.53
C LEU A 89 -10.71 0.31 1.27
N GLU A 90 -11.14 -0.56 2.18
CA GLU A 90 -12.49 -1.14 2.24
C GLU A 90 -13.29 -0.61 3.42
#